data_AF-A0ABD6F683-F1
#
_entry.id   AF-A0ABD6F683-F1
#
_cell.length_a   1.000
_cell.length_b   1.000
_cell.length_c   1.000
_cell.angle_alpha   90.00
_cell.angle_beta   90.00
_cell.angle_gamma   90.00
#
_symmetry.space_group_name_H-M   'P 1'
#
loop_
_entity.id
_entity.type
_entity.pdbx_description
1 polymer ?
#
loop_
_entity_poly.entity_id
_entity_poly.type
_entity_poly.pdbx_seq_one_letter_code
_entity_poly.pdbx_strand_id
1 'polypeptide(L)'
;LRAYGQIDARNRKRSEACPALILDWIRACAEQRWLRLGVAYVHDTPVAAQFWFTLHGRAYLYRSFFDETYARYAAPAVLTAHMIEHSLERDRVQEIIDLSGTDAFMRFWLPARRERIGLLMCNRGTMRGLLLATHQSCSDARQQWLRDFRPAPAMPPAPPPGFHAQHRRTGSDMSYVRL
;
A
#
# COMPACT_ATOMS: atom_id res chain seq x y z
N LEU A 1 12.70 -7.73 -6.02
CA LEU A 1 13.11 -6.34 -6.39
C LEU A 1 13.15 -6.07 -7.90
N ARG A 2 13.63 -6.98 -8.77
CA ARG A 2 13.60 -6.74 -10.25
C ARG A 2 12.20 -6.50 -10.83
N ALA A 3 11.22 -7.35 -10.48
CA ALA A 3 9.83 -7.18 -10.92
C ALA A 3 9.20 -5.86 -10.41
N TYR A 4 9.64 -5.40 -9.24
CA TYR A 4 9.24 -4.10 -8.71
C TYR A 4 9.72 -2.94 -9.59
N GLY A 5 11.01 -2.91 -9.94
CA GLY A 5 11.56 -1.84 -10.78
C GLY A 5 10.89 -1.75 -12.16
N GLN A 6 10.40 -2.87 -12.69
CA GLN A 6 9.65 -2.91 -13.95
C GLN A 6 8.25 -2.28 -13.85
N ILE A 7 7.56 -2.45 -12.73
CA ILE A 7 6.23 -1.87 -12.50
C ILE A 7 6.35 -0.40 -12.05
N ASP A 8 7.30 -0.07 -11.17
CA ASP A 8 7.52 1.29 -10.67
C ASP A 8 7.83 2.27 -11.81
N ALA A 9 8.67 1.86 -12.77
CA ALA A 9 8.97 2.66 -13.98
C ALA A 9 7.73 2.97 -14.84
N ARG A 10 6.67 2.16 -14.74
CA ARG A 10 5.41 2.33 -15.48
C ARG A 10 4.34 3.05 -14.67
N ASN A 11 4.47 3.09 -13.34
CA ASN A 11 3.49 3.70 -12.46
C ASN A 11 3.67 5.22 -12.40
N ARG A 12 2.72 5.94 -12.98
CA ARG A 12 2.76 7.40 -13.20
C ARG A 12 2.47 8.22 -11.92
N LYS A 13 2.11 7.58 -10.81
CA LYS A 13 1.78 8.28 -9.55
C LYS A 13 3.05 8.69 -8.79
N ARG A 14 3.49 9.91 -9.08
CA ARG A 14 4.33 10.81 -8.26
C ARG A 14 5.65 10.21 -7.78
N SER A 15 6.76 10.69 -8.35
CA SER A 15 8.13 10.44 -7.84
C SER A 15 8.17 10.71 -6.33
N GLU A 16 8.53 9.69 -5.55
CA GLU A 16 8.83 9.87 -4.14
C GLU A 16 10.03 10.81 -3.99
N ALA A 17 10.06 11.57 -2.89
CA ALA A 17 11.10 12.58 -2.66
C ALA A 17 12.50 11.96 -2.50
N CYS A 18 12.61 10.68 -2.13
CA CYS A 18 13.89 9.96 -2.01
C CYS A 18 13.72 8.45 -2.27
N PRO A 19 13.79 7.99 -3.54
CA PRO A 19 13.62 6.59 -3.89
C PRO A 19 14.74 5.68 -3.35
N ALA A 20 15.96 6.19 -3.25
CA ALA A 20 17.11 5.44 -2.74
C ALA A 20 16.91 5.02 -1.28
N LEU A 21 16.47 5.96 -0.43
CA LEU A 21 16.17 5.69 0.98
C LEU A 21 15.12 4.59 1.13
N ILE A 22 14.07 4.61 0.30
CA ILE A 22 12.97 3.64 0.35
C ILE A 22 13.46 2.26 -0.07
N LEU A 23 14.29 2.19 -1.11
CA LEU A 23 14.91 0.93 -1.54
C LEU A 23 15.84 0.35 -0.47
N ASP A 24 16.66 1.18 0.17
CA ASP A 24 17.55 0.75 1.26
C ASP A 24 16.77 0.29 2.49
N TRP A 25 15.67 0.97 2.82
CA TRP A 25 14.78 0.54 3.87
C TRP A 25 14.10 -0.81 3.56
N ILE A 26 13.61 -1.00 2.33
CA ILE A 26 13.03 -2.28 1.87
C ILE A 26 14.05 -3.41 1.97
N ARG A 27 15.32 -3.15 1.59
CA ARG A 27 16.41 -4.14 1.72
C ARG A 27 16.68 -4.50 3.17
N ALA A 28 16.80 -3.50 4.05
CA ALA A 28 16.99 -3.73 5.47
C ALA A 28 15.83 -4.55 6.08
N CYS A 29 14.59 -4.26 5.71
CA CYS A 29 13.44 -5.06 6.15
C CYS A 29 13.44 -6.49 5.57
N ALA A 30 13.96 -6.69 4.36
CA ALA A 30 14.10 -8.01 3.77
C ALA A 30 15.16 -8.86 4.50
N GLU A 31 16.28 -8.25 4.87
CA GLU A 31 17.34 -8.90 5.67
C GLU A 31 16.81 -9.37 7.03
N GLN A 32 15.91 -8.59 7.63
CA GLN A 32 15.21 -8.94 8.88
C GLN A 32 14.03 -9.91 8.68
N ARG A 33 13.77 -10.36 7.44
CA ARG A 33 12.61 -11.20 7.05
C ARG A 33 11.24 -10.58 7.36
N TRP A 34 11.18 -9.27 7.53
CA TRP A 34 9.93 -8.54 7.73
C TRP A 34 9.22 -8.26 6.41
N LEU A 35 9.94 -8.24 5.29
CA LEU A 35 9.34 -7.97 3.99
C LEU A 35 8.52 -9.16 3.47
N ARG A 36 7.33 -8.87 2.96
CA ARG A 36 6.54 -9.75 2.08
C ARG A 36 6.29 -8.99 0.78
N LEU A 37 6.77 -9.54 -0.33
CA LEU A 37 6.57 -8.96 -1.66
C LEU A 37 5.58 -9.82 -2.44
N GLY A 38 4.42 -9.26 -2.73
CA GLY A 38 3.42 -9.84 -3.61
C GLY A 38 3.59 -9.31 -5.04
N VAL A 39 3.61 -10.18 -6.05
CA VAL A 39 3.57 -9.76 -7.46
C VAL A 39 2.57 -10.61 -8.23
N ALA A 40 1.69 -9.94 -8.98
CA ALA A 40 0.75 -10.56 -9.90
C ALA A 40 1.28 -10.49 -11.34
N TYR A 41 1.17 -11.60 -12.07
CA TYR A 41 1.58 -11.70 -13.47
C TYR A 41 0.42 -12.07 -14.38
N VAL A 42 0.38 -11.50 -15.58
CA VAL A 42 -0.48 -11.91 -16.69
C VAL A 42 0.44 -12.26 -17.87
N HIS A 43 0.40 -13.51 -18.36
CA HIS A 43 1.27 -13.98 -19.45
C HIS A 43 2.75 -13.58 -19.25
N ASP A 44 3.31 -13.86 -18.07
CA ASP A 44 4.68 -13.53 -17.65
C ASP A 44 5.03 -12.03 -17.53
N THR A 45 4.06 -11.14 -17.78
CA THR A 45 4.22 -9.72 -17.54
C THR A 45 3.77 -9.37 -16.13
N PRO A 46 4.60 -8.72 -15.29
CA PRO A 46 4.17 -8.28 -13.97
C PRO A 46 3.20 -7.10 -14.13
N VAL A 47 1.98 -7.25 -13.61
CA VAL A 47 0.89 -6.27 -13.79
C VAL A 47 0.47 -5.60 -12.48
N ALA A 48 0.72 -6.24 -11.33
CA ALA A 48 0.49 -5.64 -10.02
C ALA A 48 1.58 -6.06 -9.05
N ALA A 49 1.93 -5.18 -8.10
CA ALA A 49 2.86 -5.50 -7.02
C ALA A 49 2.45 -4.81 -5.72
N GLN A 50 2.71 -5.46 -4.59
CA GLN A 50 2.43 -4.94 -3.27
C GLN A 50 3.57 -5.21 -2.29
N PHE A 51 3.94 -4.19 -1.53
CA PHE A 51 4.89 -4.26 -0.43
C PHE A 51 4.15 -4.37 0.88
N TRP A 52 4.44 -5.44 1.60
CA TRP A 52 3.90 -5.72 2.91
C TRP A 52 5.05 -5.87 3.88
N PHE A 53 4.87 -5.36 5.10
CA PHE A 53 5.80 -5.61 6.20
C PHE A 53 5.09 -6.37 7.30
N THR A 54 5.66 -7.49 7.74
CA THR A 54 5.18 -8.30 8.84
C THR A 54 6.12 -8.12 10.02
N LEU A 55 5.64 -7.46 11.08
CA LEU A 55 6.39 -7.25 12.31
C LEU A 55 5.46 -7.07 13.50
N HIS A 56 5.88 -7.57 14.67
CA HIS A 56 5.11 -7.51 15.93
C HIS A 56 3.67 -8.05 15.82
N GLY A 57 3.48 -9.15 15.09
CA GLY A 57 2.16 -9.76 14.91
C GLY A 57 1.19 -8.94 14.06
N ARG A 58 1.70 -8.00 13.25
CA ARG A 58 0.90 -7.16 12.36
C ARG A 58 1.47 -7.17 10.95
N ALA A 59 0.60 -7.09 9.95
CA ALA A 59 0.98 -6.89 8.56
C ALA A 59 0.61 -5.48 8.11
N TYR A 60 1.55 -4.79 7.45
CA TYR A 60 1.39 -3.43 6.98
C TYR A 60 1.49 -3.38 5.46
N LEU A 61 0.39 -3.07 4.77
CA LEU A 61 0.45 -2.74 3.35
C LEU A 61 1.05 -1.35 3.20
N TYR A 62 2.27 -1.28 2.68
CA TYR A 62 3.02 -0.04 2.52
C TYR A 62 2.73 0.64 1.19
N ARG A 63 2.88 -0.11 0.09
CA ARG A 63 2.72 0.45 -1.26
C ARG A 63 2.16 -0.60 -2.20
N SER A 64 1.26 -0.16 -3.07
CA SER A 64 0.61 -0.99 -4.08
C SER A 64 0.78 -0.33 -5.45
N PHE A 65 1.05 -1.15 -6.45
CA PHE A 65 1.26 -0.76 -7.83
C PHE A 65 0.40 -1.61 -8.73
N PHE A 66 -0.17 -0.96 -9.73
CA PHE A 66 -1.00 -1.63 -10.71
C PHE A 66 -0.88 -0.94 -12.06
N ASP A 67 -0.72 -1.75 -13.10
CA ASP A 67 -0.80 -1.30 -14.49
C ASP A 67 -2.28 -1.29 -14.93
N GLU A 68 -2.86 -0.10 -15.04
CA GLU A 68 -4.27 0.11 -15.40
C GLU A 68 -4.65 -0.48 -16.77
N THR A 69 -3.67 -0.72 -17.66
CA THR A 69 -3.88 -1.41 -18.95
C THR A 69 -4.47 -2.82 -18.76
N TYR A 70 -4.24 -3.40 -17.59
CA TYR A 70 -4.70 -4.73 -17.19
C TYR A 70 -5.92 -4.68 -16.25
N ALA A 71 -6.65 -3.55 -16.18
CA ALA A 71 -7.85 -3.36 -15.34
C ALA A 71 -8.87 -4.50 -15.45
N ARG A 72 -9.01 -5.12 -16.64
CA ARG A 72 -9.93 -6.24 -16.88
C ARG A 72 -9.67 -7.50 -16.05
N TYR A 73 -8.46 -7.66 -15.52
CA TYR A 73 -8.05 -8.88 -14.82
C TYR A 73 -8.26 -8.84 -13.30
N ALA A 74 -8.75 -7.72 -12.74
CA ALA A 74 -8.88 -7.52 -11.30
C ALA A 74 -7.59 -7.90 -10.51
N ALA A 75 -6.42 -7.78 -11.13
CA ALA A 75 -5.16 -8.28 -10.61
C ALA A 75 -4.80 -7.75 -9.20
N PRO A 76 -5.04 -6.46 -8.88
CA PRO A 76 -4.80 -5.95 -7.53
C PRO A 76 -5.70 -6.60 -6.48
N ALA A 77 -6.96 -6.90 -6.83
CA ALA A 77 -7.92 -7.52 -5.93
C ALA A 77 -7.49 -8.92 -5.53
N VAL A 78 -7.09 -9.71 -6.51
CA VAL A 78 -6.61 -11.07 -6.30
C VAL A 78 -5.29 -11.06 -5.53
N LEU A 79 -4.38 -10.16 -5.88
CA LEU A 79 -3.12 -10.03 -5.17
C LEU A 79 -3.34 -9.66 -3.69
N THR A 80 -4.24 -8.71 -3.41
CA THR A 80 -4.61 -8.35 -2.03
C THR A 80 -5.19 -9.53 -1.28
N ALA A 81 -6.14 -10.25 -1.88
CA ALA A 81 -6.75 -11.43 -1.25
C ALA A 81 -5.68 -12.46 -0.86
N HIS A 82 -4.74 -12.72 -1.77
CA HIS A 82 -3.63 -13.64 -1.52
C HIS A 82 -2.68 -13.16 -0.42
N MET A 83 -2.35 -11.86 -0.40
CA MET A 83 -1.47 -11.30 0.63
C MET A 83 -2.13 -11.31 2.02
N ILE A 84 -3.44 -11.08 2.08
CA ILE A 84 -4.24 -11.20 3.32
C ILE A 84 -4.23 -12.65 3.81
N GLU A 85 -4.57 -13.62 2.94
CA GLU A 85 -4.55 -15.05 3.27
C GLU A 85 -3.16 -15.46 3.79
N HIS A 86 -2.09 -15.08 3.08
CA HIS A 86 -0.72 -15.36 3.51
C HIS A 86 -0.42 -14.76 4.90
N SER A 87 -0.83 -13.51 5.12
CA SER A 87 -0.57 -12.81 6.39
C SER A 87 -1.27 -13.50 7.57
N LEU A 88 -2.51 -13.95 7.37
CA LEU A 88 -3.30 -14.59 8.42
C LEU A 88 -2.88 -16.05 8.65
N GLU A 89 -2.72 -16.83 7.58
CA GLU A 89 -2.49 -18.28 7.68
C GLU A 89 -1.02 -18.62 7.93
N ARG A 90 -0.09 -17.88 7.33
CA ARG A 90 1.35 -18.17 7.41
C ARG A 90 2.03 -17.32 8.47
N ASP A 91 1.89 -16.01 8.35
CA ASP A 91 2.52 -15.07 9.29
C ASP A 91 1.77 -14.99 10.62
N ARG A 92 0.53 -15.49 10.68
CA ARG A 92 -0.33 -15.51 11.88
C ARG A 92 -0.46 -14.13 12.53
N VAL A 93 -0.59 -13.11 11.70
CA VAL A 93 -0.78 -11.75 12.19
C VAL A 93 -2.18 -11.59 12.78
N GLN A 94 -2.28 -10.72 13.78
CA GLN A 94 -3.53 -10.38 14.46
C GLN A 94 -4.24 -9.21 13.79
N GLU A 95 -3.49 -8.38 13.05
CA GLU A 95 -3.99 -7.14 12.48
C GLU A 95 -3.34 -6.87 11.11
N ILE A 96 -4.13 -6.39 10.16
CA ILE A 96 -3.69 -5.91 8.85
C ILE A 96 -3.99 -4.42 8.76
N ILE A 97 -2.99 -3.63 8.35
CA ILE A 97 -3.07 -2.17 8.34
C ILE A 97 -2.64 -1.67 6.96
N ASP A 98 -3.50 -0.89 6.30
CA ASP A 98 -3.14 -0.10 5.13
C ASP A 98 -2.49 1.23 5.58
N LEU A 99 -1.22 1.44 5.23
CA LEU A 99 -0.48 2.65 5.55
C LEU A 99 -0.84 3.84 4.64
N SER A 100 -1.50 3.59 3.49
CA SER A 100 -1.97 4.65 2.59
C SER A 100 -3.18 5.39 3.18
N GLY A 101 -4.03 4.69 3.92
CA GLY A 101 -5.16 5.24 4.69
C GLY A 101 -6.24 5.98 3.87
N THR A 102 -6.09 6.05 2.56
CA THR A 102 -6.93 6.83 1.65
C THR A 102 -7.42 6.03 0.45
N ASP A 103 -7.07 4.74 0.36
CA ASP A 103 -7.51 3.89 -0.72
C ASP A 103 -8.94 3.36 -0.47
N ALA A 104 -9.82 3.71 -1.39
CA ALA A 104 -11.18 3.19 -1.46
C ALA A 104 -11.23 1.67 -1.54
N PHE A 105 -10.30 1.11 -2.30
CA PHE A 105 -10.21 -0.31 -2.59
C PHE A 105 -10.01 -1.12 -1.30
N MET A 106 -9.20 -0.62 -0.36
CA MET A 106 -8.90 -1.33 0.89
C MET A 106 -10.03 -1.27 1.92
N ARG A 107 -11.03 -0.38 1.78
CA ARG A 107 -12.15 -0.30 2.74
C ARG A 107 -13.02 -1.55 2.76
N PHE A 108 -13.12 -2.25 1.63
CA PHE A 108 -13.81 -3.54 1.56
C PHE A 108 -13.10 -4.60 2.41
N TRP A 109 -11.77 -4.57 2.44
CA TRP A 109 -10.94 -5.54 3.17
C TRP A 109 -10.73 -5.16 4.64
N LEU A 110 -10.68 -3.86 4.94
CA LEU A 110 -10.36 -3.29 6.25
C LEU A 110 -11.54 -2.43 6.74
N PRO A 111 -12.58 -3.07 7.34
CA PRO A 111 -13.78 -2.36 7.78
C PRO A 111 -13.54 -1.45 8.99
N ALA A 112 -12.54 -1.78 9.82
CA ALA A 112 -12.19 -0.98 10.98
C ALA A 112 -11.24 0.17 10.60
N ARG A 113 -11.52 1.37 11.11
CA ARG A 113 -10.66 2.54 10.96
C ARG A 113 -10.10 2.94 12.32
N ARG A 114 -8.79 3.12 12.40
CA ARG A 114 -8.09 3.69 13.56
C ARG A 114 -7.61 5.09 13.25
N GLU A 115 -8.03 6.06 14.05
CA GLU A 115 -7.54 7.43 13.93
C GLU A 115 -6.15 7.57 14.58
N ARG A 116 -5.28 8.32 13.91
CA ARG A 116 -3.99 8.74 14.44
C ARG A 116 -3.97 10.27 14.41
N ILE A 117 -3.69 10.88 15.55
CA ILE A 117 -3.59 12.34 15.68
C ILE A 117 -2.11 12.71 15.53
N GLY A 118 -1.80 13.54 14.54
CA GLY A 118 -0.49 14.16 14.39
C GLY A 118 -0.37 15.33 15.35
N LEU A 119 0.73 15.40 16.10
CA LEU A 119 1.04 16.55 16.95
C LEU A 119 2.09 17.42 16.26
N LEU A 120 1.74 18.69 16.02
CA LEU A 120 2.69 19.71 15.56
C LEU A 120 2.94 20.70 16.70
N MET A 121 4.20 20.82 17.12
CA MET A 121 4.62 21.82 18.10
C MET A 121 5.37 22.94 17.39
N CYS A 122 4.83 24.16 17.48
CA CYS A 122 5.44 25.35 16.92
C CYS A 122 5.96 26.27 18.02
N ASN A 123 7.19 26.76 17.89
CA ASN A 123 7.73 27.75 18.82
C ASN A 123 7.16 29.15 18.52
N ARG A 124 6.22 29.62 19.36
CA ARG A 124 5.56 30.93 19.25
C ARG A 124 6.51 32.12 19.39
N GLY A 125 7.66 31.94 20.04
CA GLY A 125 8.68 32.99 20.19
C GLY A 125 9.51 33.23 18.92
N THR A 126 9.30 32.44 17.86
CA THR A 126 10.02 32.59 16.59
C THR A 126 9.06 32.88 15.45
N MET A 127 9.45 33.79 14.54
CA MET A 127 8.65 34.10 13.34
C MET A 127 8.39 32.87 12.47
N ARG A 128 9.38 31.96 12.38
CA ARG A 128 9.23 30.68 11.67
C ARG A 128 8.17 29.78 12.29
N GLY A 129 8.14 29.67 13.62
CA GLY A 129 7.13 28.88 14.32
C GLY A 129 5.72 29.47 14.15
N LEU A 130 5.60 30.80 14.12
CA LEU A 130 4.32 31.47 13.84
C LEU A 130 3.83 31.18 12.40
N LEU A 131 4.73 31.31 11.41
CA LEU A 131 4.42 31.01 10.00
C LEU A 131 4.06 29.54 9.78
N LEU A 132 4.77 28.61 10.44
CA LEU A 132 4.44 27.18 10.39
C LEU A 132 3.07 26.90 10.99
N ALA A 133 2.75 27.53 12.13
CA ALA A 133 1.45 27.37 12.78
C ALA A 133 0.31 27.90 11.88
N THR A 134 0.46 29.08 11.28
CA THR A 134 -0.58 29.64 10.39
C THR A 134 -0.73 28.84 9.10
N HIS A 135 0.38 28.40 8.51
CA HIS A 135 0.36 27.52 7.34
C HIS A 135 -0.35 26.20 7.64
N GLN A 136 -0.06 25.59 8.79
CA GLN A 136 -0.71 24.34 9.20
C GLN A 136 -2.21 24.53 9.41
N SER A 137 -2.63 25.54 10.18
CA SER A 137 -4.05 25.83 10.40
C SER A 137 -4.82 26.06 9.10
N CYS A 138 -4.20 26.76 8.14
CA CYS A 138 -4.80 26.99 6.82
C CYS A 138 -4.88 25.70 6.00
N SER A 139 -3.84 24.86 6.05
CA SER A 139 -3.82 23.54 5.42
C SER A 139 -4.89 22.61 6.02
N ASP A 140 -5.06 22.61 7.34
CA ASP A 140 -6.04 21.77 8.02
C ASP A 140 -7.47 22.20 7.70
N ALA A 141 -7.74 23.51 7.73
CA ALA A 141 -9.04 24.06 7.31
C ALA A 141 -9.37 23.69 5.85
N ARG A 142 -8.37 23.77 4.96
CA ARG A 142 -8.50 23.36 3.56
C ARG A 142 -8.76 21.85 3.42
N GLN A 143 -8.04 21.02 4.18
CA GLN A 143 -8.21 19.56 4.14
C GLN A 143 -9.57 19.14 4.70
N GLN A 144 -10.04 19.80 5.77
CA GLN A 144 -11.38 19.60 6.32
C GLN A 144 -12.44 19.88 5.24
N TRP A 145 -12.35 21.05 4.61
CA TRP A 145 -13.26 21.45 3.53
C TRP A 145 -13.22 20.46 2.36
N LEU A 146 -12.04 20.04 1.90
CA LEU A 146 -11.91 19.07 0.82
C LEU A 146 -12.47 17.68 1.15
N ARG A 147 -12.50 17.28 2.43
CA ARG A 147 -13.11 16.01 2.85
C ARG A 147 -14.63 16.06 2.76
N ASP A 148 -15.22 17.20 3.12
CA ASP A 148 -16.67 17.40 3.11
C ASP A 148 -17.26 17.34 1.68
N PHE A 149 -16.46 17.68 0.67
CA PHE A 149 -16.85 17.65 -0.76
C PHE A 149 -16.32 16.45 -1.54
N ARG A 150 -15.69 15.45 -0.90
CA ARG A 150 -15.14 14.29 -1.61
C ARG A 150 -16.23 13.22 -1.80
N PRO A 151 -16.66 12.90 -3.05
CA PRO A 151 -17.64 11.84 -3.27
C PRO A 151 -17.10 10.49 -2.80
N ALA A 152 -18.00 9.62 -2.35
CA ALA A 152 -17.65 8.25 -1.98
C ALA A 152 -16.98 7.57 -3.19
N PRO A 153 -15.78 7.01 -3.03
CA PRO A 153 -15.09 6.40 -4.15
C PRO A 153 -15.85 5.17 -4.63
N ALA A 154 -15.88 4.98 -5.96
CA ALA A 154 -16.53 3.83 -6.58
C ALA A 154 -15.90 2.52 -6.09
N MET A 155 -16.75 1.54 -5.77
CA MET A 155 -16.29 0.21 -5.39
C MET A 155 -15.57 -0.43 -6.59
N PRO A 156 -14.36 -0.99 -6.41
CA PRO A 156 -13.70 -1.74 -7.46
C PRO A 156 -14.56 -2.95 -7.85
N PRO A 157 -14.58 -3.35 -9.13
CA PRO A 157 -15.37 -4.49 -9.58
C PRO A 157 -14.96 -5.77 -8.83
N ALA A 158 -15.95 -6.58 -8.46
CA ALA A 158 -15.71 -7.88 -7.84
C ALA A 158 -14.84 -8.75 -8.76
N PRO A 159 -13.98 -9.63 -8.21
CA PRO A 159 -13.23 -10.57 -9.02
C PRO A 159 -14.21 -11.46 -9.82
N PRO A 160 -13.91 -11.79 -11.09
CA PRO A 160 -14.80 -12.60 -11.91
C PRO A 160 -14.93 -14.03 -11.33
N PRO A 161 -16.10 -14.67 -11.46
CA PRO A 161 -16.30 -16.04 -11.01
C PRO A 161 -15.41 -17.02 -11.79
N GLY A 162 -14.80 -18.00 -11.10
CA GLY A 162 -13.90 -19.01 -11.68
C GLY A 162 -12.41 -18.64 -11.72
N PHE A 163 -12.04 -17.55 -11.06
CA PHE A 163 -10.67 -17.06 -11.05
C PHE A 163 -9.80 -17.83 -10.03
N HIS A 164 -8.89 -18.68 -10.52
CA HIS A 164 -8.02 -19.52 -9.70
C HIS A 164 -6.57 -19.03 -9.76
N ALA A 165 -6.10 -18.36 -8.71
CA ALA A 165 -4.68 -18.01 -8.56
C ALA A 165 -3.85 -19.28 -8.36
N GLN A 166 -2.91 -19.56 -9.27
CA GLN A 166 -1.98 -20.69 -9.10
C GLN A 166 -0.78 -20.29 -8.25
N HIS A 167 -0.53 -21.05 -7.18
CA HIS A 167 0.53 -20.79 -6.21
C HIS A 167 1.78 -21.64 -6.52
N ARG A 168 2.94 -21.02 -6.72
CA ARG A 168 4.23 -21.73 -6.83
C ARG A 168 5.21 -21.24 -5.76
N ARG A 169 5.72 -22.18 -4.96
CA ARG A 169 6.73 -21.93 -3.90
C ARG A 169 8.12 -21.77 -4.49
N THR A 170 8.88 -20.78 -4.02
CA THR A 170 10.35 -20.74 -4.18
C THR A 170 10.99 -20.24 -2.88
N GLY A 171 12.17 -20.77 -2.54
CA GLY A 171 12.76 -20.82 -1.18
C GLY A 171 13.23 -19.52 -0.53
N SER A 172 12.65 -18.35 -0.87
CA SER A 172 12.99 -17.07 -0.24
C SER A 172 11.78 -16.15 -0.19
N ASP A 173 10.89 -16.31 0.80
CA ASP A 173 9.82 -15.37 1.26
C ASP A 173 9.20 -14.39 0.23
N MET A 174 9.00 -14.83 -1.02
CA MET A 174 8.39 -14.06 -2.11
C MET A 174 7.17 -14.83 -2.60
N SER A 175 5.98 -14.24 -2.39
CA SER A 175 4.71 -14.83 -2.77
C SER A 175 4.30 -14.31 -4.16
N TYR A 176 4.09 -15.23 -5.10
CA TYR A 176 3.75 -14.89 -6.47
C TYR A 176 2.36 -15.42 -6.83
N VAL A 177 1.57 -14.56 -7.47
CA VAL A 177 0.24 -14.90 -7.98
C VAL A 177 0.28 -14.82 -9.50
N ARG A 178 0.00 -15.92 -10.20
CA ARG A 178 -0.11 -15.93 -11.66
C ARG A 178 -1.59 -15.95 -12.06
N LEU A 179 -1.94 -15.06 -13.00
CA LEU A 179 -3.26 -14.83 -13.57
C LEU A 179 -3.32 -15.27 -15.03
#